data_AF-A0A2T2R1E5-F1
#
_entry.id   AF-A0A2T2R1E5-F1
#
_cell.length_a   1.000
_cell.length_b   1.000
_cell.length_c   1.000
_cell.angle_alpha   90.00
_cell.angle_beta   90.00
_cell.angle_gamma   90.00
#
_symmetry.space_group_name_H-M   'P 1'
#
loop_
_entity.id
_entity.type
_entity.pdbx_description
1 polymer ?
#
loop_
_entity_poly.entity_id
_entity_poly.type
_entity_poly.pdbx_seq_one_letter_code
_entity_poly.pdbx_strand_id
1 'polypeptide(L)'
;MNKSSSISITLVLIGLISGGVFLSYKKNFNNNNKKQANETTELKEGVKITDGVKHTAPLDEIMSGGPPKDGIPSIDNPKFVATQEANFLSEDTPGIAVSLKEVDRFYPYSILVWHEIVNDKIDGDRILVTYCPLCRSGVVYDPVVKGEEVEFGVSG
;
A
#
# COMPACT_ATOMS: atom_id res chain seq x y z
N MET A 1 -37.27 -89.97 -4.80
CA MET A 1 -37.90 -89.36 -5.99
C MET A 1 -37.48 -87.90 -6.07
N ASN A 2 -37.00 -87.49 -7.24
CA ASN A 2 -36.45 -86.17 -7.59
C ASN A 2 -37.52 -85.07 -7.70
N LYS A 3 -37.21 -83.85 -7.23
CA LYS A 3 -37.43 -82.51 -7.87
C LYS A 3 -37.29 -81.43 -6.79
N SER A 4 -36.30 -80.54 -6.79
CA SER A 4 -35.91 -79.49 -7.75
C SER A 4 -36.79 -78.23 -7.71
N SER A 5 -36.10 -77.10 -7.46
CA SER A 5 -36.37 -75.74 -7.97
C SER A 5 -37.38 -74.83 -7.24
N SER A 6 -36.85 -73.84 -6.50
CA SER A 6 -37.28 -72.42 -6.58
C SER A 6 -36.44 -71.50 -5.65
N ILE A 7 -35.21 -71.14 -6.04
CA ILE A 7 -34.42 -70.07 -5.38
C ILE A 7 -34.23 -68.83 -6.29
N SER A 8 -34.75 -68.83 -7.51
CA SER A 8 -34.61 -67.70 -8.41
C SER A 8 -35.77 -66.71 -8.24
N ILE A 9 -35.44 -65.41 -8.23
CA ILE A 9 -36.35 -64.24 -8.35
C ILE A 9 -36.78 -63.59 -7.01
N THR A 10 -35.82 -63.23 -6.15
CA THR A 10 -36.04 -62.12 -5.20
C THR A 10 -34.85 -61.16 -5.10
N LEU A 11 -33.66 -61.54 -5.60
CA LEU A 11 -32.44 -60.74 -5.47
C LEU A 11 -32.12 -59.79 -6.65
N VAL A 12 -32.94 -59.73 -7.71
CA VAL A 12 -32.63 -58.88 -8.89
C VAL A 12 -33.30 -57.50 -8.84
N LEU A 13 -34.35 -57.29 -8.04
CA LEU A 13 -35.04 -56.00 -7.98
C LEU A 13 -34.36 -54.97 -7.05
N ILE A 14 -33.55 -55.40 -6.08
CA ILE A 14 -32.88 -54.49 -5.15
C ILE A 14 -31.62 -53.86 -5.77
N GLY A 15 -30.97 -54.55 -6.72
CA GLY A 15 -29.74 -54.08 -7.39
C GLY A 15 -29.95 -52.94 -8.39
N LEU A 16 -31.16 -52.78 -8.94
CA LEU A 16 -31.47 -51.70 -9.90
C LEU A 16 -31.77 -50.37 -9.21
N ILE A 17 -32.36 -50.41 -8.01
CA ILE A 17 -32.64 -49.21 -7.21
C ILE A 17 -31.32 -48.65 -6.64
N SER A 18 -30.40 -49.51 -6.20
CA SER A 18 -29.10 -49.06 -5.67
C SER A 18 -28.19 -48.45 -6.74
N GLY A 19 -28.19 -48.97 -7.97
CA GLY A 19 -27.33 -48.46 -9.06
C GLY A 19 -27.76 -47.08 -9.58
N GLY A 20 -29.06 -46.86 -9.78
CA GLY A 20 -29.61 -45.57 -10.20
C GLY A 20 -29.45 -44.49 -9.12
N VAL A 21 -29.68 -44.85 -7.86
CA VAL A 21 -29.44 -43.95 -6.71
C VAL A 21 -27.95 -43.65 -6.58
N PHE A 22 -27.05 -44.61 -6.75
CA PHE A 22 -25.60 -44.39 -6.66
C PHE A 22 -25.04 -43.54 -7.79
N LEU A 23 -25.48 -43.74 -9.04
CA LEU A 23 -25.10 -42.89 -10.18
C LEU A 23 -25.65 -41.47 -10.03
N SER A 24 -26.89 -41.33 -9.55
CA SER A 24 -27.48 -40.02 -9.26
C SER A 24 -26.78 -39.34 -8.08
N TYR A 25 -26.35 -40.11 -7.08
CA TYR A 25 -25.58 -39.61 -5.92
C TYR A 25 -24.18 -39.14 -6.34
N LYS A 26 -23.47 -39.90 -7.17
CA LYS A 26 -22.15 -39.53 -7.70
C LYS A 26 -22.22 -38.31 -8.62
N LYS A 27 -23.27 -38.19 -9.43
CA LYS A 27 -23.50 -37.01 -10.28
C LYS A 27 -23.78 -35.76 -9.45
N ASN A 28 -24.60 -35.87 -8.38
CA ASN A 28 -24.83 -34.78 -7.43
C ASN A 28 -23.56 -34.39 -6.66
N PHE A 29 -22.75 -35.36 -6.23
CA PHE A 29 -21.49 -35.10 -5.53
C PHE A 29 -20.47 -34.37 -6.42
N ASN A 30 -20.33 -34.78 -7.69
CA ASN A 30 -19.46 -34.10 -8.65
C ASN A 30 -19.97 -32.69 -9.03
N ASN A 31 -21.29 -32.48 -9.12
CA ASN A 31 -21.85 -31.16 -9.35
C ASN A 31 -21.61 -30.22 -8.16
N ASN A 32 -21.75 -30.72 -6.93
CA ASN A 32 -21.48 -29.94 -5.72
C ASN A 32 -19.99 -29.57 -5.60
N ASN A 33 -19.06 -30.50 -5.90
CA ASN A 33 -17.62 -30.20 -5.88
C ASN A 33 -17.18 -29.25 -7.01
N LYS A 34 -17.81 -29.31 -8.20
CA LYS A 34 -17.58 -28.31 -9.26
C LYS A 34 -18.13 -26.93 -8.91
N LYS A 35 -19.22 -26.87 -8.14
CA LYS A 35 -19.75 -25.61 -7.59
C LYS A 35 -18.79 -25.00 -6.57
N GLN A 36 -18.17 -25.84 -5.74
CA GLN A 36 -17.28 -25.42 -4.67
C GLN A 36 -15.84 -25.09 -5.13
N ALA A 37 -15.38 -25.62 -6.27
CA ALA A 37 -14.07 -25.29 -6.84
C ALA A 37 -14.05 -24.00 -7.69
N ASN A 38 -15.22 -23.45 -8.03
CA ASN A 38 -15.39 -22.23 -8.82
C ASN A 38 -16.01 -21.08 -8.01
N GLU A 39 -16.03 -21.21 -6.69
CA GLU A 39 -16.52 -20.17 -5.79
C GLU A 39 -15.34 -19.29 -5.42
N THR A 40 -15.03 -18.32 -6.28
CA THR A 40 -14.37 -17.08 -5.86
C THR A 40 -15.16 -16.60 -4.66
N THR A 41 -14.58 -16.76 -3.46
CA THR A 41 -15.25 -16.57 -2.18
C THR A 41 -15.94 -15.20 -2.19
N GLU A 42 -17.28 -15.20 -2.27
CA GLU A 42 -18.11 -14.01 -2.10
C GLU A 42 -17.98 -13.52 -0.67
N LEU A 43 -16.89 -12.81 -0.39
CA LEU A 43 -16.77 -11.94 0.76
C LEU A 43 -17.64 -10.73 0.45
N LYS A 44 -18.73 -10.52 1.23
CA LYS A 44 -19.58 -9.31 1.28
C LYS A 44 -19.58 -8.45 0.00
N GLU A 45 -20.67 -8.46 -0.77
CA GLU A 45 -20.94 -7.61 -1.95
C GLU A 45 -19.94 -6.45 -2.12
N GLY A 46 -19.01 -6.60 -3.07
CA GLY A 46 -18.02 -5.57 -3.41
C GLY A 46 -16.58 -5.81 -2.95
N VAL A 47 -16.28 -6.81 -2.10
CA VAL A 47 -14.89 -7.15 -1.74
C VAL A 47 -14.31 -8.18 -2.72
N LYS A 48 -13.31 -7.77 -3.49
CA LYS A 48 -12.50 -8.60 -4.40
C LYS A 48 -11.23 -9.08 -3.69
N ILE A 49 -10.62 -10.16 -4.19
CA ILE A 49 -9.31 -10.66 -3.74
C ILE A 49 -8.37 -10.73 -4.95
N THR A 50 -7.21 -10.09 -4.85
CA THR A 50 -6.09 -10.24 -5.82
C THR A 50 -4.83 -10.59 -5.02
N ASP A 51 -4.12 -11.65 -5.41
CA ASP A 51 -2.90 -12.13 -4.74
C ASP A 51 -3.04 -12.32 -3.21
N GLY A 52 -4.22 -12.72 -2.76
CA GLY A 52 -4.53 -12.90 -1.34
C GLY A 52 -4.86 -11.62 -0.56
N VAL A 53 -4.81 -10.45 -1.22
CA VAL A 53 -5.16 -9.15 -0.63
C VAL A 53 -6.62 -8.83 -0.92
N LYS A 54 -7.40 -8.52 0.12
CA LYS A 54 -8.78 -8.07 0.00
C LYS A 54 -8.83 -6.58 -0.36
N HIS A 55 -9.65 -6.22 -1.33
CA HIS A 55 -9.83 -4.84 -1.76
C HIS A 55 -11.26 -4.61 -2.26
N THR A 56 -11.72 -3.36 -2.20
CA THR A 56 -13.03 -2.95 -2.76
C THR A 56 -12.88 -2.08 -4.01
N ALA A 57 -11.68 -1.56 -4.24
CA ALA A 57 -11.34 -0.73 -5.39
C ALA A 57 -10.72 -1.60 -6.49
N PRO A 58 -11.10 -1.45 -7.77
CA PRO A 58 -10.45 -2.12 -8.89
C PRO A 58 -8.96 -1.74 -8.96
N LEU A 59 -8.06 -2.69 -8.69
CA LEU A 59 -6.61 -2.42 -8.60
C LEU A 59 -6.00 -2.02 -9.95
N ASP A 60 -6.57 -2.50 -11.05
CA ASP A 60 -6.17 -2.18 -12.42
C ASP A 60 -6.53 -0.74 -12.84
N GLU A 61 -7.41 -0.08 -12.09
CA GLU A 61 -7.76 1.34 -12.28
C GLU A 61 -6.91 2.27 -11.39
N ILE A 62 -6.11 1.74 -10.46
CA ILE A 62 -5.23 2.54 -9.61
C ILE A 62 -4.04 3.04 -10.44
N MET A 63 -3.89 4.35 -10.51
CA MET A 63 -2.79 5.02 -11.22
C MET A 63 -1.77 5.60 -10.24
N SER A 64 -0.54 5.80 -10.71
CA SER A 64 0.49 6.53 -9.93
C SER A 64 0.05 7.98 -9.71
N GLY A 65 0.28 8.50 -8.49
CA GLY A 65 0.08 9.90 -8.15
C GLY A 65 1.12 10.86 -8.76
N GLY A 66 2.17 10.33 -9.39
CA GLY A 66 3.22 11.11 -10.01
C GLY A 66 4.60 10.59 -9.61
N PRO A 67 5.44 11.41 -8.93
CA PRO A 67 6.75 10.98 -8.49
C PRO A 67 6.69 9.68 -7.67
N PRO A 68 7.59 8.72 -7.90
CA PRO A 68 7.75 7.61 -6.97
C PRO A 68 8.36 8.12 -5.65
N LYS A 69 8.43 7.25 -4.65
CA LYS A 69 9.25 7.48 -3.45
C LYS A 69 10.65 7.97 -3.84
N ASP A 70 11.09 9.05 -3.20
CA ASP A 70 12.34 9.76 -3.42
C ASP A 70 12.51 10.31 -4.86
N GLY A 71 11.43 10.37 -5.65
CA GLY A 71 11.41 10.96 -6.99
C GLY A 71 11.56 12.48 -7.00
N ILE A 72 11.31 13.12 -5.86
CA ILE A 72 11.67 14.50 -5.55
C ILE A 72 12.87 14.42 -4.59
N PRO A 73 14.08 14.80 -5.01
CA PRO A 73 15.27 14.63 -4.19
C PRO A 73 15.27 15.63 -3.03
N SER A 74 15.44 15.13 -1.81
CA SER A 74 15.72 15.97 -0.64
C SER A 74 17.04 16.70 -0.80
N ILE A 75 17.21 17.80 -0.07
CA ILE A 75 18.53 18.42 0.11
C ILE A 75 19.17 17.85 1.36
N ASP A 76 20.29 17.16 1.16
CA ASP A 76 21.11 16.63 2.24
C ASP A 76 22.40 17.45 2.32
N ASN A 77 22.76 17.93 3.52
CA ASN A 77 23.91 18.84 3.72
C ASN A 77 23.78 20.16 2.91
N PRO A 78 22.75 20.99 3.20
CA PRO A 78 22.54 22.24 2.50
C PRO A 78 23.75 23.18 2.59
N LYS A 79 23.95 23.95 1.53
CA LYS A 79 24.98 24.99 1.48
C LYS A 79 24.33 26.35 1.64
N PHE A 80 24.93 27.19 2.46
CA PHE A 80 24.46 28.53 2.74
C PHE A 80 25.47 29.56 2.25
N VAL A 81 24.94 30.71 1.86
CA VAL A 81 25.70 31.93 1.57
C VAL A 81 25.39 32.97 2.63
N ALA A 82 26.27 33.96 2.81
CA ALA A 82 25.96 35.11 3.65
C ALA A 82 24.77 35.90 3.07
N THR A 83 24.04 36.62 3.93
CA THR A 83 22.89 37.43 3.48
C THR A 83 23.29 38.48 2.44
N GLN A 84 24.49 39.05 2.53
CA GLN A 84 25.00 40.02 1.55
C GLN A 84 25.32 39.39 0.18
N GLU A 85 25.54 38.08 0.13
CA GLU A 85 25.85 37.33 -1.09
C GLU A 85 24.59 36.74 -1.75
N ALA A 86 23.45 36.74 -1.04
CA ALA A 86 22.17 36.21 -1.51
C ALA A 86 21.45 37.15 -2.50
N ASN A 87 22.17 37.63 -3.52
CA ASN A 87 21.67 38.58 -4.54
C ASN A 87 20.55 38.04 -5.44
N PHE A 88 20.27 36.74 -5.36
CA PHE A 88 19.18 36.06 -6.05
C PHE A 88 17.84 36.11 -5.29
N LEU A 89 17.85 36.65 -4.06
CA LEU A 89 16.65 36.86 -3.24
C LEU A 89 16.34 38.35 -3.14
N SER A 90 15.06 38.68 -3.14
CA SER A 90 14.54 39.99 -2.73
C SER A 90 14.33 40.06 -1.22
N GLU A 91 14.27 41.26 -0.65
CA GLU A 91 14.03 41.47 0.78
C GLU A 91 12.68 40.91 1.27
N ASP A 92 11.70 40.79 0.38
CA ASP A 92 10.36 40.25 0.63
C ASP A 92 10.21 38.77 0.22
N THR A 93 11.32 38.09 -0.09
CA THR A 93 11.27 36.67 -0.49
C THR A 93 10.67 35.82 0.62
N PRO A 94 9.58 35.09 0.36
CA PRO A 94 8.97 34.23 1.36
C PRO A 94 9.76 32.93 1.55
N GLY A 95 9.77 32.42 2.78
CA GLY A 95 10.48 31.20 3.13
C GLY A 95 10.29 30.84 4.60
N ILE A 96 11.03 29.83 5.03
CA ILE A 96 11.07 29.40 6.43
C ILE A 96 12.35 29.99 7.05
N ALA A 97 12.22 30.75 8.13
CA ALA A 97 13.34 31.17 8.95
C ALA A 97 13.42 30.26 10.19
N VAL A 98 14.62 29.78 10.50
CA VAL A 98 14.88 28.93 11.67
C VAL A 98 16.00 29.56 12.47
N SER A 99 15.70 29.87 13.72
CA SER A 99 16.68 30.30 14.72
C SER A 99 16.85 29.16 15.72
N LEU A 100 18.04 28.58 15.76
CA LEU A 100 18.38 27.55 16.73
C LEU A 100 19.74 27.87 17.34
N LYS A 101 19.79 27.95 18.67
CA LYS A 101 20.93 28.47 19.42
C LYS A 101 21.31 29.87 18.93
N GLU A 102 22.56 30.09 18.49
CA GLU A 102 23.06 31.37 17.98
C GLU A 102 23.18 31.39 16.44
N VAL A 103 22.53 30.46 15.75
CA VAL A 103 22.60 30.34 14.29
C VAL A 103 21.21 30.51 13.68
N ASP A 104 21.11 31.49 12.79
CA ASP A 104 19.93 31.74 11.98
C ASP A 104 20.11 31.16 10.57
N ARG A 105 19.10 30.45 10.09
CA ARG A 105 19.02 29.92 8.72
C ARG A 105 17.73 30.38 8.06
N PHE A 106 17.81 30.64 6.75
CA PHE A 106 16.66 30.95 5.92
C PHE A 106 16.60 29.98 4.74
N TYR A 107 15.42 29.38 4.55
CA TYR A 107 15.13 28.40 3.51
C TYR A 107 14.06 29.00 2.59
N PRO A 108 14.43 29.55 1.43
CA PRO A 108 13.47 30.24 0.55
C PRO A 108 12.51 29.23 -0.11
N TYR A 109 11.25 29.62 -0.30
CA TYR A 109 10.27 28.76 -0.98
C TYR A 109 10.66 28.44 -2.43
N SER A 110 11.40 29.33 -3.09
CA SER A 110 11.94 29.08 -4.44
C SER A 110 12.85 27.85 -4.52
N ILE A 111 13.42 27.41 -3.39
CA ILE A 111 14.18 26.16 -3.28
C ILE A 111 13.27 25.05 -2.72
N LEU A 112 12.55 25.32 -1.63
CA LEU A 112 11.74 24.32 -0.93
C LEU A 112 10.62 23.72 -1.79
N VAL A 113 10.06 24.48 -2.74
CA VAL A 113 9.04 23.96 -3.68
C VAL A 113 9.57 22.80 -4.54
N TRP A 114 10.87 22.78 -4.84
CA TRP A 114 11.48 21.76 -5.70
C TRP A 114 11.98 20.53 -4.96
N HIS A 115 12.24 20.67 -3.66
CA HIS A 115 12.92 19.64 -2.87
C HIS A 115 12.08 19.10 -1.72
N GLU A 116 11.09 19.87 -1.26
CA GLU A 116 10.13 19.58 -0.18
C GLU A 116 10.72 19.27 1.21
N ILE A 117 11.94 18.75 1.28
CA ILE A 117 12.66 18.33 2.48
C ILE A 117 14.11 18.84 2.43
N VAL A 118 14.58 19.37 3.56
CA VAL A 118 16.00 19.67 3.81
C VAL A 118 16.43 18.98 5.10
N ASN A 119 17.40 18.08 5.00
CA ASN A 119 18.09 17.45 6.12
C ASN A 119 19.32 18.32 6.50
N ASP A 120 19.15 19.21 7.47
CA ASP A 120 20.18 20.17 7.88
C ASP A 120 20.77 19.84 9.27
N LYS A 121 21.89 20.47 9.58
CA LYS A 121 22.55 20.43 10.87
C LYS A 121 22.96 21.83 11.31
N ILE A 122 22.35 22.31 12.38
CA ILE A 122 22.65 23.62 12.96
C ILE A 122 23.44 23.42 14.26
N ASP A 123 24.70 23.87 14.27
CA ASP A 123 25.60 23.77 15.44
C ASP A 123 25.61 22.36 16.07
N GLY A 124 25.71 21.34 15.22
CA GLY A 124 25.75 19.94 15.64
C GLY A 124 24.38 19.28 15.87
N ASP A 125 23.28 20.01 15.90
CA ASP A 125 21.94 19.45 16.09
C ASP A 125 21.28 19.21 14.73
N ARG A 126 20.75 18.01 14.48
CA ARG A 126 19.98 17.76 13.25
C ARG A 126 18.63 18.44 13.32
N ILE A 127 18.21 19.01 12.20
CA ILE A 127 16.85 19.48 11.99
C ILE A 127 16.33 18.96 10.65
N LEU A 128 15.02 18.80 10.57
CA LEU A 128 14.31 18.47 9.33
C LEU A 128 13.38 19.61 8.98
N VAL A 129 13.65 20.31 7.89
CA VAL A 129 12.76 21.34 7.36
C VAL A 129 11.92 20.72 6.27
N THR A 130 10.60 20.79 6.40
CA THR A 130 9.67 20.31 5.38
C THR A 130 8.76 21.42 4.87
N TYR A 131 8.35 21.32 3.61
CA TYR A 131 7.42 22.24 2.99
C TYR A 131 6.56 21.53 1.96
N CYS A 132 5.24 21.67 2.09
CA CYS A 132 4.30 21.18 1.09
C CYS A 132 3.93 22.31 0.10
N PRO A 133 4.29 22.20 -1.19
CA PRO A 133 3.97 23.24 -2.17
C PRO A 133 2.47 23.36 -2.45
N LEU A 134 1.70 22.29 -2.22
CA LEU A 134 0.25 22.27 -2.44
C LEU A 134 -0.53 22.89 -1.27
N CYS A 135 -0.12 22.59 -0.04
CA CYS A 135 -0.78 23.10 1.17
C CYS A 135 -0.22 24.45 1.63
N ARG A 136 0.95 24.86 1.11
CA ARG A 136 1.70 26.05 1.54
C ARG A 136 1.97 26.08 3.05
N SER A 137 2.28 24.90 3.59
CA SER A 137 2.62 24.72 5.00
C SER A 137 4.04 24.20 5.11
N GLY A 138 4.78 24.74 6.06
CA GLY A 138 6.12 24.27 6.41
C GLY A 138 6.21 23.93 7.89
N VAL A 139 6.99 22.91 8.22
CA VAL A 139 7.22 22.48 9.60
C VAL A 139 8.70 22.12 9.76
N VAL A 140 9.25 22.42 10.93
CA VAL A 140 10.62 22.04 11.31
C VAL A 140 10.55 21.04 12.46
N TYR A 141 11.22 19.91 12.30
CA TYR A 141 11.20 18.81 13.26
C TYR A 141 12.60 18.54 13.82
N ASP A 142 12.63 18.00 15.04
CA ASP A 142 13.73 17.19 15.55
C ASP A 142 13.63 15.78 14.91
N PRO A 143 14.57 15.38 14.04
CA PRO A 143 14.47 14.15 13.25
C PRO A 143 14.92 12.91 14.04
N VAL A 144 14.47 12.78 15.29
CA VAL A 144 14.74 11.63 16.15
C VAL A 144 13.55 10.67 16.15
N VAL A 145 13.78 9.45 15.67
CA VAL A 145 12.78 8.38 15.65
C VAL A 145 13.29 7.25 16.54
N LYS A 146 12.53 6.92 17.59
CA LYS A 146 12.89 5.89 18.58
C LYS A 146 14.27 6.11 19.24
N GLY A 147 14.67 7.37 19.41
CA GLY A 147 15.94 7.75 20.01
C GLY A 147 17.12 7.76 19.05
N GLU A 148 16.90 7.51 17.76
CA GLU A 148 17.93 7.56 16.73
C GLU A 148 17.70 8.75 15.79
N GLU A 149 18.76 9.49 15.50
CA GLU A 149 18.76 10.48 14.42
C GLU A 149 18.59 9.76 13.08
N VAL A 150 17.60 10.18 12.29
CA VAL A 150 17.33 9.61 10.97
C VAL A 150 17.35 10.68 9.89
N GLU A 151 17.55 10.22 8.66
CA GLU A 151 17.43 11.04 7.45
C GLU A 151 16.08 10.77 6.79
N PHE A 152 15.43 11.82 6.30
CA PHE A 152 14.12 11.72 5.65
C PHE A 152 14.23 11.99 4.16
N GLY A 153 13.55 11.16 3.37
CA GLY A 153 13.32 11.36 1.95
C GLY A 153 11.86 11.71 1.66
N VAL A 154 11.58 12.14 0.43
CA VAL A 154 10.23 12.54 0.00
C VAL A 154 9.43 11.30 -0.36
N SER A 155 8.16 11.22 0.05
CA SER A 155 7.34 10.01 -0.14
C SER A 155 6.97 9.72 -1.60
N GLY A 156 7.08 10.72 -2.48
CA GLY A 156 6.55 10.68 -3.85
C GLY A 156 5.12 11.21 -3.93
#